data_AF-A0A443SE23-F1
#
_entry.id   AF-A0A443SE23-F1
#
_cell.length_a   1.000
_cell.length_b   1.000
_cell.length_c   1.000
_cell.angle_alpha   90.00
_cell.angle_beta   90.00
_cell.angle_gamma   90.00
#
_symmetry.space_group_name_H-M   'P 1'
#
loop_
_entity.id
_entity.type
_entity.pdbx_description
1 polymer ?
#
loop_
_entity_poly.entity_id
_entity_poly.type
_entity_poly.pdbx_seq_one_letter_code
_entity_poly.pdbx_strand_id
1 'polypeptide(L)'
;MATKDFNNILLNCSLLCNNSYRAILANLKSETTEENETNAYKLETKLWTEVIKYKDANDLNVIQYLHGFYVMLLQTVNLTINSRRRDPYFITSPPISRTASKSDQLLVYNILIRLGDLNRYLRNPSLAKAYYSRARDLNPYRGHAYNQLALIALNDGMKSIYYYVRAVLASEEPFTIAENNLKFAVNRFSITAAIIKTIFDGESLEEIDPTTINNWLFVVVIAIYAKNIKVVLNSIIFEAVNWFRVQTVKSPQNSPKLNQEASNSARAEDLHSILPGLDLLLDFLLTAQNFDTNITDYENTFMELKCEADVFLSQNVDLITLQTDRSKALSHDYILLGFSPLKSVHEQLKFEDNCSESKGQQIILVSRISEKSEKLLSTIKERKQSKTKKSRNIALQSILNTK
;
A
#
# COMPACT_ATOMS: atom_id res chain seq x y z
N MET A 1 36.97 -35.93 -1.07
CA MET A 1 35.85 -36.08 -2.04
C MET A 1 34.90 -34.89 -1.97
N ALA A 2 34.38 -34.54 -0.78
CA ALA A 2 33.48 -33.38 -0.59
C ALA A 2 33.98 -32.01 -1.12
N THR A 3 35.27 -31.72 -1.06
CA THR A 3 35.88 -30.47 -1.59
C THR A 3 35.95 -30.39 -3.12
N LYS A 4 35.97 -31.54 -3.82
CA LYS A 4 35.95 -31.58 -5.30
C LYS A 4 34.56 -31.27 -5.85
N ASP A 5 33.51 -31.79 -5.19
CA ASP A 5 32.13 -31.53 -5.58
C ASP A 5 31.70 -30.09 -5.25
N PHE A 6 32.21 -29.53 -4.15
CA PHE A 6 32.01 -28.13 -3.76
C PHE A 6 32.53 -27.13 -4.81
N ASN A 7 33.78 -27.31 -5.28
CA ASN A 7 34.36 -26.44 -6.29
C ASN A 7 33.59 -26.51 -7.63
N ASN A 8 32.98 -27.65 -7.94
CA ASN A 8 32.17 -27.81 -9.14
C ASN A 8 30.85 -27.02 -9.07
N ILE A 9 30.21 -26.95 -7.90
CA ILE A 9 28.94 -26.20 -7.74
C ILE A 9 29.16 -24.70 -7.94
N LEU A 10 30.12 -24.11 -7.23
CA LEU A 10 30.41 -22.68 -7.37
C LEU A 10 30.91 -22.33 -8.78
N LEU A 11 31.75 -23.19 -9.37
CA LEU A 11 32.21 -23.03 -10.75
C LEU A 11 31.03 -23.04 -11.74
N ASN A 12 30.14 -24.03 -11.66
CA ASN A 12 28.98 -24.12 -12.53
C ASN A 12 28.05 -22.90 -12.37
N CYS A 13 27.78 -22.50 -11.12
CA CYS A 13 27.01 -21.29 -10.83
C CYS A 13 27.66 -20.04 -11.45
N SER A 14 28.98 -19.89 -11.32
CA SER A 14 29.70 -18.75 -11.89
C SER A 14 29.66 -18.70 -13.43
N LEU A 15 29.72 -19.86 -14.09
CA LEU A 15 29.63 -19.96 -15.55
C LEU A 15 28.23 -19.55 -16.03
N LEU A 16 27.16 -20.00 -15.36
CA LEU A 16 25.79 -19.61 -15.66
C LEU A 16 25.58 -18.10 -15.51
N CYS A 17 26.07 -17.53 -14.40
CA CYS A 17 26.02 -16.10 -14.13
C CYS A 17 26.75 -15.29 -15.21
N ASN A 18 27.98 -15.67 -15.57
CA ASN A 18 28.78 -14.96 -16.57
C ASN A 18 28.14 -15.00 -17.97
N ASN A 19 27.63 -16.16 -18.39
CA ASN A 19 26.97 -16.32 -19.68
C ASN A 19 25.69 -15.47 -19.75
N SER A 20 24.88 -15.52 -18.69
CA SER A 20 23.63 -14.77 -18.62
C SER A 20 23.85 -13.26 -18.52
N TYR A 21 24.88 -12.82 -17.79
CA TYR A 21 25.28 -11.41 -17.72
C TYR A 21 25.60 -10.84 -19.11
N ARG A 22 26.40 -11.55 -19.90
CA ARG A 22 26.73 -11.13 -21.28
C ARG A 22 25.48 -11.03 -22.15
N ALA A 23 24.58 -12.01 -22.05
CA ALA A 23 23.33 -12.03 -22.81
C ALA A 23 22.40 -10.86 -22.41
N ILE A 24 22.24 -10.60 -21.11
CA ILE A 24 21.45 -9.49 -20.59
C ILE A 24 21.99 -8.15 -21.10
N LEU A 25 23.30 -7.93 -21.02
CA LEU A 25 23.89 -6.68 -21.49
C LEU A 25 23.86 -6.51 -23.00
N ALA A 26 24.01 -7.59 -23.76
CA ALA A 26 23.87 -7.54 -25.21
C ALA A 26 22.44 -7.10 -25.58
N ASN A 27 21.43 -7.65 -24.90
CA ASN A 27 20.03 -7.29 -25.12
C ASN A 27 19.70 -5.85 -24.70
N LEU A 28 20.25 -5.35 -23.59
CA LEU A 28 20.05 -3.96 -23.17
C LEU A 28 20.71 -2.94 -24.11
N LYS A 29 21.75 -3.35 -24.86
CA LYS A 29 22.46 -2.48 -25.80
C LYS A 29 21.90 -2.54 -27.22
N SER A 30 21.16 -3.59 -27.56
CA SER A 30 20.50 -3.68 -28.86
C SER A 30 19.29 -2.76 -28.88
N GLU A 31 19.27 -1.81 -29.82
CA GLU A 31 18.12 -0.91 -30.11
C GLU A 31 16.92 -1.66 -30.75
N THR A 32 16.68 -2.91 -30.35
CA THR A 32 15.65 -3.74 -30.97
C THR A 32 14.27 -3.38 -30.46
N THR A 33 13.37 -3.15 -31.43
CA THR A 33 11.92 -2.98 -31.29
C THR A 33 11.28 -4.03 -30.37
N GLU A 34 10.22 -3.62 -29.67
CA GLU A 34 9.51 -4.32 -28.57
C GLU A 34 9.04 -5.77 -28.86
N GLU A 35 9.17 -6.27 -30.09
CA GLU A 35 8.65 -7.56 -30.55
C GLU A 35 9.63 -8.74 -30.51
N ASN A 36 10.91 -8.54 -30.11
CA ASN A 36 11.82 -9.68 -29.96
C ASN A 36 11.50 -10.48 -28.67
N GLU A 37 11.26 -11.79 -28.82
CA GLU A 37 10.85 -12.70 -27.72
C GLU A 37 11.79 -12.72 -26.50
N THR A 38 13.05 -12.28 -26.65
CA THR A 38 14.12 -12.43 -25.65
C THR A 38 14.43 -11.10 -24.93
N ASN A 39 13.52 -10.65 -24.06
CA ASN A 39 13.77 -9.47 -23.22
C ASN A 39 14.73 -9.76 -22.06
N ALA A 40 15.56 -8.78 -21.69
CA ALA A 40 16.57 -8.88 -20.64
C ALA A 40 16.02 -9.40 -19.29
N TYR A 41 14.81 -8.97 -18.90
CA TYR A 41 14.17 -9.46 -17.66
C TYR A 41 13.81 -10.96 -17.73
N LYS A 42 13.50 -11.51 -18.92
CA LYS A 42 13.22 -12.94 -19.10
C LYS A 42 14.51 -13.75 -18.97
N LEU A 43 15.63 -13.24 -19.49
CA LEU A 43 16.95 -13.83 -19.31
C LEU A 43 17.36 -13.86 -17.83
N GLU A 44 17.14 -12.77 -17.10
CA GLU A 44 17.35 -12.75 -15.64
C GLU A 44 16.44 -13.76 -14.92
N THR A 45 15.17 -13.86 -15.32
CA THR A 45 14.22 -14.79 -14.69
C THR A 45 14.69 -16.24 -14.88
N LYS A 46 15.14 -16.59 -16.10
CA LYS A 46 15.72 -17.90 -16.40
C LYS A 46 16.97 -18.16 -15.57
N LEU A 47 17.89 -17.20 -15.50
CA LEU A 47 19.09 -17.30 -14.67
C LEU A 47 18.72 -17.60 -13.22
N TRP A 48 17.78 -16.84 -12.63
CA TRP A 48 17.35 -17.04 -11.26
C TRP A 48 16.82 -18.45 -11.02
N THR A 49 15.95 -18.96 -11.89
CA THR A 49 15.41 -20.33 -11.80
C THR A 49 16.50 -21.40 -11.83
N GLU A 50 17.59 -21.17 -12.56
CA GLU A 50 18.73 -22.10 -12.60
C GLU A 50 19.60 -22.00 -11.35
N VAL A 51 19.97 -20.78 -10.94
CA VAL A 51 20.92 -20.60 -9.82
C VAL A 51 20.29 -20.81 -8.45
N ILE A 52 18.98 -20.57 -8.30
CA ILE A 52 18.31 -20.75 -7.00
C ILE A 52 18.28 -22.21 -6.56
N LYS A 53 18.41 -23.17 -7.50
CA LYS A 53 18.53 -24.60 -7.17
C LYS A 53 19.76 -24.91 -6.31
N TYR A 54 20.81 -24.09 -6.42
CA TYR A 54 21.98 -24.22 -5.56
C TYR A 54 21.76 -23.71 -4.13
N LYS A 55 20.65 -23.01 -3.85
CA LYS A 55 20.25 -22.64 -2.48
C LYS A 55 19.96 -23.87 -1.63
N ASP A 56 19.41 -24.94 -2.22
CA ASP A 56 19.05 -26.16 -1.48
C ASP A 56 20.29 -26.91 -0.96
N ALA A 57 21.47 -26.62 -1.52
CA ALA A 57 22.74 -27.06 -0.95
C ALA A 57 23.12 -26.32 0.36
N ASN A 58 22.36 -25.29 0.75
CA ASN A 58 22.58 -24.41 1.91
C ASN A 58 24.02 -23.86 2.01
N ASP A 59 24.66 -23.66 0.86
CA ASP A 59 26.03 -23.20 0.77
C ASP A 59 26.11 -21.67 0.82
N LEU A 60 26.62 -21.17 1.94
CA LEU A 60 26.79 -19.74 2.18
C LEU A 60 27.68 -19.08 1.13
N ASN A 61 28.67 -19.79 0.58
CA ASN A 61 29.59 -19.24 -0.42
C ASN A 61 28.88 -18.98 -1.75
N VAL A 62 27.96 -19.87 -2.15
CA VAL A 62 27.14 -19.66 -3.34
C VAL A 62 26.19 -18.48 -3.15
N ILE A 63 25.57 -18.36 -1.97
CA ILE A 63 24.68 -17.23 -1.65
C ILE A 63 25.46 -15.91 -1.67
N GLN A 64 26.67 -15.86 -1.09
CA GLN A 64 27.54 -14.68 -1.11
C GLN A 64 28.00 -14.33 -2.52
N TYR A 65 28.38 -15.32 -3.32
CA TYR A 65 28.74 -15.12 -4.73
C TYR A 65 27.57 -14.53 -5.53
N LEU A 66 26.38 -15.13 -5.41
CA LEU A 66 25.17 -14.64 -6.07
C LEU A 66 24.82 -13.22 -5.62
N HIS A 67 24.97 -12.92 -4.33
CA HIS A 67 24.77 -11.56 -3.83
C HIS A 67 25.72 -10.57 -4.51
N GLY A 68 27.03 -10.85 -4.55
CA GLY A 68 28.00 -10.02 -5.25
C GLY A 68 27.69 -9.85 -6.74
N PHE A 69 27.30 -10.94 -7.40
CA PHE A 69 26.88 -10.94 -8.80
C PHE A 69 25.67 -10.03 -9.05
N TYR A 70 24.59 -10.16 -8.27
CA TYR A 70 23.39 -9.36 -8.46
C TYR A 70 23.59 -7.89 -8.10
N VAL A 71 24.48 -7.58 -7.15
CA VAL A 71 24.89 -6.19 -6.90
C VAL A 71 25.57 -5.62 -8.13
N MET A 72 26.59 -6.30 -8.68
CA MET A 72 27.28 -5.88 -9.90
C MET A 72 26.33 -5.75 -11.10
N LEU A 73 25.39 -6.70 -11.26
CA LEU A 73 24.38 -6.66 -12.30
C LEU A 73 23.47 -5.43 -12.15
N LEU A 74 22.97 -5.14 -10.94
CA LEU A 74 22.17 -3.95 -10.66
C LEU A 74 22.91 -2.66 -11.03
N GLN A 75 24.18 -2.55 -10.62
CA GLN A 75 25.01 -1.39 -10.94
C GLN A 75 25.13 -1.20 -12.46
N THR A 76 25.43 -2.29 -13.19
CA THR A 76 25.66 -2.25 -14.64
C THR A 76 24.38 -1.94 -15.41
N VAL A 77 23.26 -2.57 -15.03
CA VAL A 77 21.94 -2.33 -15.61
C VAL A 77 21.53 -0.87 -15.39
N ASN A 78 21.69 -0.34 -14.18
CA ASN A 78 21.39 1.06 -13.89
C ASN A 78 22.25 2.04 -14.69
N LEU A 79 23.55 1.76 -14.86
CA LEU A 79 24.46 2.56 -15.68
C LEU A 79 24.04 2.55 -17.15
N THR A 80 23.64 1.37 -17.65
CA THR A 80 23.23 1.19 -19.06
C THR A 80 21.93 1.92 -19.35
N ILE A 81 20.93 1.80 -18.47
CA ILE A 81 19.61 2.45 -18.66
C ILE A 81 19.68 3.96 -18.43
N ASN A 82 20.34 4.43 -17.36
CA ASN A 82 20.27 5.83 -16.94
C ASN A 82 21.46 6.70 -17.42
N SER A 83 22.46 6.12 -18.08
CA SER A 83 23.67 6.83 -18.56
C SER A 83 24.40 7.69 -17.49
N ARG A 84 24.25 7.40 -16.19
CA ARG A 84 24.79 8.22 -15.08
C ARG A 84 25.43 7.38 -13.98
N ARG A 85 26.62 7.78 -13.50
CA ARG A 85 27.31 7.22 -12.32
C ARG A 85 26.48 7.46 -11.05
N ARG A 86 26.23 6.43 -10.25
CA ARG A 86 25.46 6.48 -9.00
C ARG A 86 26.13 5.61 -7.92
N ASP A 87 25.76 5.83 -6.65
CA ASP A 87 26.31 5.21 -5.43
C ASP A 87 26.52 3.67 -5.57
N PRO A 88 27.68 3.11 -5.16
CA PRO A 88 28.02 1.69 -5.33
C PRO A 88 26.98 0.71 -4.81
N TYR A 89 26.19 1.02 -3.78
CA TYR A 89 25.16 0.09 -3.29
C TYR A 89 23.75 0.43 -3.77
N PHE A 90 23.57 1.56 -4.46
CA PHE A 90 22.27 2.04 -4.97
C PHE A 90 21.15 2.09 -3.91
N ILE A 91 21.50 2.11 -2.61
CA ILE A 91 20.53 2.17 -1.50
C ILE A 91 19.94 3.58 -1.41
N THR A 92 20.79 4.61 -1.59
CA THR A 92 20.42 6.02 -1.44
C THR A 92 20.11 6.73 -2.76
N SER A 93 20.40 6.08 -3.89
CA SER A 93 20.19 6.66 -5.22
C SER A 93 18.70 6.82 -5.52
N PRO A 94 18.25 7.89 -6.21
CA PRO A 94 16.86 7.96 -6.65
C PRO A 94 16.51 6.74 -7.50
N PRO A 95 15.24 6.28 -7.49
CA PRO A 95 14.80 5.14 -8.29
C PRO A 95 15.15 5.33 -9.77
N ILE A 96 15.10 4.24 -10.54
CA ILE A 96 15.14 4.34 -12.00
C ILE A 96 14.06 5.33 -12.43
N SER A 97 14.38 6.19 -13.40
CA SER A 97 13.40 7.14 -13.91
C SER A 97 12.14 6.39 -14.31
N ARG A 98 10.96 6.87 -13.90
CA ARG A 98 9.66 6.33 -14.36
C ARG A 98 9.53 6.35 -15.88
N THR A 99 10.40 7.09 -16.58
CA THR A 99 10.51 7.16 -18.04
C THR A 99 11.25 5.97 -18.67
N ALA A 100 11.83 5.04 -17.89
CA ALA A 100 12.43 3.81 -18.43
C ALA A 100 11.35 2.89 -19.01
N SER A 101 11.72 2.05 -19.97
CA SER A 101 10.78 1.09 -20.57
C SER A 101 10.18 0.12 -19.54
N LYS A 102 8.97 -0.40 -19.76
CA LYS A 102 8.33 -1.36 -18.83
C LYS A 102 9.21 -2.62 -18.64
N SER A 103 9.91 -3.06 -19.68
CA SER A 103 10.87 -4.17 -19.63
C SER A 103 12.08 -3.88 -18.74
N ASP A 104 12.63 -2.67 -18.79
CA ASP A 104 13.77 -2.26 -17.97
C ASP A 104 13.39 -2.16 -16.48
N GLN A 105 12.22 -1.57 -16.21
CA GLN A 105 11.67 -1.52 -14.86
C GLN A 105 11.46 -2.93 -14.30
N LEU A 106 10.99 -3.86 -15.13
CA LEU A 106 10.77 -5.25 -14.73
C LEU A 106 12.08 -5.99 -14.45
N LEU A 107 13.13 -5.79 -15.27
CA LEU A 107 14.45 -6.34 -15.02
C LEU A 107 14.98 -5.88 -13.65
N VAL A 108 14.91 -4.58 -13.38
CA VAL A 108 15.44 -4.05 -12.12
C VAL A 108 14.58 -4.46 -10.93
N TYR A 109 13.27 -4.51 -11.09
CA TYR A 109 12.38 -5.07 -10.09
C TYR A 109 12.82 -6.48 -9.69
N ASN A 110 13.04 -7.37 -10.66
CA ASN A 110 13.46 -8.73 -10.38
C ASN A 110 14.82 -8.78 -9.64
N ILE A 111 15.81 -8.01 -10.10
CA ILE A 111 17.12 -7.93 -9.45
C ILE A 111 16.99 -7.47 -7.98
N LEU A 112 16.16 -6.45 -7.71
CA LEU A 112 15.92 -5.96 -6.36
C LEU A 112 15.25 -7.03 -5.48
N ILE A 113 14.28 -7.77 -6.02
CA ILE A 113 13.70 -8.93 -5.33
C ILE A 113 14.78 -9.96 -4.99
N ARG A 114 15.69 -10.28 -5.93
CA ARG A 114 16.74 -11.30 -5.72
C ARG A 114 17.72 -10.86 -4.65
N LEU A 115 18.13 -9.59 -4.68
CA LEU A 115 18.99 -9.00 -3.65
C LEU A 115 18.31 -9.02 -2.28
N GLY A 116 17.00 -8.76 -2.22
CA GLY A 116 16.22 -8.91 -1.00
C GLY A 116 16.21 -10.35 -0.48
N ASP A 117 15.98 -11.33 -1.37
CA ASP A 117 15.94 -12.76 -1.01
C ASP A 117 17.30 -13.23 -0.49
N LEU A 118 18.38 -12.88 -1.20
CA LEU A 118 19.75 -13.20 -0.84
C LEU A 118 20.14 -12.56 0.49
N ASN A 119 19.79 -11.29 0.74
CA ASN A 119 20.04 -10.66 2.04
C ASN A 119 19.25 -11.32 3.17
N ARG A 120 18.02 -11.78 2.92
CA ARG A 120 17.27 -12.57 3.91
C ARG A 120 17.99 -13.90 4.21
N TYR A 121 18.50 -14.59 3.19
CA TYR A 121 19.26 -15.84 3.39
C TYR A 121 20.58 -15.59 4.14
N LEU A 122 21.23 -14.45 3.91
CA LEU A 122 22.40 -13.97 4.65
C LEU A 122 22.08 -13.43 6.05
N ARG A 123 20.81 -13.53 6.51
CA ARG A 123 20.34 -13.02 7.80
C ARG A 123 20.54 -11.50 7.99
N ASN A 124 20.43 -10.74 6.90
CA ASN A 124 20.44 -9.28 6.90
C ASN A 124 19.05 -8.72 6.57
N PRO A 125 18.09 -8.74 7.53
CA PRO A 125 16.72 -8.30 7.29
C PRO A 125 16.61 -6.81 6.98
N SER A 126 17.53 -5.99 7.48
CA SER A 126 17.56 -4.55 7.24
C SER A 126 17.82 -4.22 5.77
N LEU A 127 18.85 -4.82 5.16
CA LEU A 127 19.10 -4.66 3.73
C LEU A 127 18.04 -5.34 2.88
N ALA A 128 17.55 -6.51 3.30
CA ALA A 128 16.46 -7.17 2.58
C ALA A 128 15.22 -6.27 2.49
N LYS A 129 14.85 -5.63 3.60
CA LYS A 129 13.75 -4.65 3.65
C LYS A 129 13.98 -3.47 2.71
N ALA A 130 15.21 -2.94 2.67
CA ALA A 130 15.55 -1.82 1.79
C ALA A 130 15.34 -2.20 0.31
N TYR A 131 15.83 -3.36 -0.11
CA TYR A 131 15.65 -3.85 -1.48
C TYR A 131 14.19 -4.12 -1.84
N TYR A 132 13.41 -4.78 -0.98
CA TYR A 132 11.99 -5.00 -1.24
C TYR A 132 11.18 -3.70 -1.24
N SER A 133 11.52 -2.73 -0.39
CA SER A 133 10.87 -1.42 -0.40
C SER A 133 11.13 -0.70 -1.73
N ARG A 134 12.36 -0.76 -2.24
CA ARG A 134 12.70 -0.20 -3.55
C ARG A 134 12.01 -0.92 -4.71
N ALA A 135 11.89 -2.25 -4.64
CA ALA A 135 11.14 -3.02 -5.63
C ALA A 135 9.65 -2.64 -5.63
N ARG A 136 9.05 -2.52 -4.45
CA ARG A 136 7.68 -2.02 -4.26
C ARG A 136 7.49 -0.64 -4.87
N ASP A 137 8.40 0.30 -4.57
CA ASP A 137 8.28 1.69 -5.05
C ASP A 137 8.48 1.80 -6.57
N LEU A 138 9.30 0.91 -7.15
CA LEU A 138 9.52 0.83 -8.59
C LEU A 138 8.30 0.26 -9.32
N ASN A 139 7.70 -0.82 -8.81
CA ASN A 139 6.51 -1.41 -9.40
C ASN A 139 5.50 -1.83 -8.31
N PRO A 140 4.63 -0.91 -7.88
CA PRO A 140 3.66 -1.15 -6.81
C PRO A 140 2.45 -1.97 -7.26
N TYR A 141 2.33 -2.26 -8.56
CA TYR A 141 1.23 -3.05 -9.13
C TYR A 141 1.42 -4.57 -9.00
N ARG A 142 2.58 -5.01 -8.48
CA ARG A 142 2.97 -6.42 -8.32
C ARG A 142 3.02 -6.84 -6.86
N GLY A 143 2.41 -7.96 -6.53
CA GLY A 143 2.26 -8.46 -5.17
C GLY A 143 3.54 -9.03 -4.54
N HIS A 144 4.54 -9.42 -5.34
CA HIS A 144 5.68 -10.17 -4.84
C HIS A 144 6.49 -9.40 -3.77
N ALA A 145 6.85 -8.14 -4.05
CA ALA A 145 7.56 -7.29 -3.10
C ALA A 145 6.80 -7.13 -1.77
N TYR A 146 5.47 -7.00 -1.81
CA TYR A 146 4.65 -6.92 -0.61
C TYR A 146 4.68 -8.22 0.20
N ASN A 147 4.56 -9.38 -0.44
CA ASN A 147 4.69 -10.67 0.25
C ASN A 147 6.05 -10.79 0.97
N GLN A 148 7.13 -10.36 0.31
CA GLN A 148 8.47 -10.40 0.93
C GLN A 148 8.62 -9.41 2.09
N LEU A 149 8.00 -8.22 2.00
CA LEU A 149 7.94 -7.26 3.11
C LEU A 149 7.13 -7.80 4.30
N ALA A 150 6.04 -8.52 4.04
CA ALA A 150 5.22 -9.16 5.07
C ALA A 150 6.04 -10.19 5.88
N LEU A 151 6.87 -10.98 5.19
CA LEU A 151 7.78 -11.95 5.79
C LEU A 151 8.88 -11.31 6.66
N ILE A 152 9.22 -10.05 6.42
CA ILE A 152 10.17 -9.30 7.27
C ILE A 152 9.47 -8.66 8.47
N ALA A 153 8.21 -8.24 8.31
CA ALA A 153 7.45 -7.50 9.31
C ALA A 153 6.90 -8.38 10.47
N LEU A 154 7.57 -9.47 10.84
CA LEU A 154 7.05 -10.46 11.80
C LEU A 154 6.83 -9.92 13.23
N ASN A 155 7.52 -8.84 13.60
CA ASN A 155 7.38 -8.19 14.91
C ASN A 155 6.21 -7.19 14.96
N ASP A 156 5.58 -6.91 13.82
CA ASP A 156 4.46 -5.99 13.69
C ASP A 156 3.34 -6.71 12.92
N GLY A 157 2.47 -7.39 13.67
CA GLY A 157 1.43 -8.25 13.10
C GLY A 157 0.47 -7.50 12.18
N MET A 158 0.11 -6.28 12.54
CA MET A 158 -0.74 -5.40 11.73
C MET A 158 -0.08 -5.08 10.39
N LYS A 159 1.18 -4.67 10.41
CA LYS A 159 1.93 -4.36 9.19
C LYS A 159 2.21 -5.59 8.33
N SER A 160 2.46 -6.74 8.95
CA SER A 160 2.64 -8.02 8.23
C SER A 160 1.36 -8.41 7.49
N ILE A 161 0.21 -8.40 8.17
CA ILE A 161 -1.10 -8.70 7.57
C ILE A 161 -1.44 -7.69 6.47
N TYR A 162 -1.21 -6.40 6.71
CA TYR A 162 -1.36 -5.35 5.70
C TYR A 162 -0.56 -5.66 4.43
N TYR A 163 0.71 -6.03 4.55
CA TYR A 163 1.53 -6.35 3.38
C TYR A 163 1.07 -7.62 2.67
N TYR A 164 0.61 -8.65 3.38
CA TYR A 164 0.01 -9.83 2.72
C TYR A 164 -1.27 -9.45 1.97
N VAL A 165 -2.13 -8.63 2.56
CA VAL A 165 -3.34 -8.12 1.88
C VAL A 165 -2.96 -7.34 0.62
N ARG A 166 -1.94 -6.46 0.70
CA ARG A 166 -1.42 -5.74 -0.47
C ARG A 166 -0.84 -6.66 -1.55
N ALA A 167 -0.24 -7.79 -1.15
CA ALA A 167 0.27 -8.78 -2.08
C ALA A 167 -0.86 -9.50 -2.84
N VAL A 168 -1.93 -9.87 -2.12
CA VAL A 168 -3.11 -10.54 -2.69
C VAL A 168 -3.91 -9.57 -3.59
N LEU A 169 -4.05 -8.33 -3.17
CA LEU A 169 -4.86 -7.31 -3.87
C LEU A 169 -4.02 -6.38 -4.76
N ALA A 170 -2.91 -6.87 -5.32
CA ALA A 170 -2.17 -6.12 -6.33
C ALA A 170 -2.95 -6.08 -7.66
N SER A 171 -2.88 -4.97 -8.39
CA SER A 171 -3.78 -4.71 -9.53
C SER A 171 -3.29 -5.22 -10.89
N GLU A 172 -2.00 -5.48 -11.08
CA GLU A 172 -1.48 -6.12 -12.30
C GLU A 172 -1.10 -7.58 -12.05
N GLU A 173 -0.35 -7.85 -10.98
CA GLU A 173 0.14 -9.20 -10.70
C GLU A 173 -0.02 -9.57 -9.22
N PRO A 174 -1.22 -10.05 -8.82
CA PRO A 174 -1.47 -10.63 -7.51
C PRO A 174 -0.47 -11.75 -7.17
N PHE A 175 -0.05 -11.83 -5.91
CA PHE A 175 0.74 -12.94 -5.41
C PHE A 175 -0.13 -13.92 -4.62
N THR A 176 -0.77 -14.86 -5.32
CA THR A 176 -1.79 -15.76 -4.76
C THR A 176 -1.28 -16.62 -3.60
N ILE A 177 0.01 -16.97 -3.59
CA ILE A 177 0.63 -17.71 -2.47
C ILE A 177 0.53 -16.93 -1.14
N ALA A 178 0.43 -15.60 -1.19
CA ALA A 178 0.25 -14.77 0.00
C ALA A 178 -1.05 -15.06 0.75
N GLU A 179 -2.09 -15.63 0.13
CA GLU A 179 -3.35 -15.95 0.82
C GLU A 179 -3.16 -16.97 1.93
N ASN A 180 -2.35 -18.01 1.70
CA ASN A 180 -2.06 -19.00 2.73
C ASN A 180 -1.25 -18.38 3.86
N ASN A 181 -0.24 -17.58 3.53
CA ASN A 181 0.57 -16.87 4.51
C ASN A 181 -0.26 -15.88 5.34
N LEU A 182 -1.24 -15.21 4.70
CA LEU A 182 -2.18 -14.32 5.36
C LEU A 182 -3.02 -15.07 6.38
N LYS A 183 -3.60 -16.22 6.03
CA LYS A 183 -4.37 -17.04 6.97
C LYS A 183 -3.54 -17.43 8.21
N PHE A 184 -2.30 -17.85 8.00
CA PHE A 184 -1.39 -18.15 9.12
C PHE A 184 -1.07 -16.91 9.96
N ALA A 185 -0.83 -15.76 9.33
CA ALA A 185 -0.57 -14.51 10.04
C ALA A 185 -1.78 -14.06 10.86
N VAL A 186 -2.99 -14.10 10.30
CA VAL A 186 -4.24 -13.77 11.00
C VAL A 186 -4.43 -14.67 12.22
N ASN A 187 -4.32 -16.00 12.06
CA ASN A 187 -4.44 -16.93 13.17
C ASN A 187 -3.41 -16.69 14.28
N ARG A 188 -2.18 -16.30 13.91
CA ARG A 188 -1.12 -16.00 14.86
C ARG A 188 -1.39 -14.70 15.62
N PHE A 189 -1.73 -13.63 14.91
CA PHE A 189 -1.79 -12.29 15.48
C PHE A 189 -3.16 -11.93 16.07
N SER A 190 -4.23 -12.63 15.72
CA SER A 190 -5.57 -12.46 16.33
C SER A 190 -5.57 -12.77 17.83
N ILE A 191 -4.62 -13.58 18.31
CA ILE A 191 -4.42 -13.88 19.73
C ILE A 191 -3.97 -12.63 20.50
N THR A 192 -3.11 -11.80 19.89
CA THR A 192 -2.48 -10.65 20.53
C THR A 192 -3.11 -9.31 20.18
N ALA A 193 -3.90 -9.26 19.10
CA ALA A 193 -4.51 -8.03 18.60
C ALA A 193 -6.01 -8.24 18.37
N ALA A 194 -6.82 -7.77 19.32
CA ALA A 194 -8.28 -7.91 19.29
C ALA A 194 -8.90 -7.37 18.00
N ILE A 195 -8.39 -6.25 17.47
CA ILE A 195 -8.88 -5.66 16.22
C ILE A 195 -8.75 -6.60 15.01
N ILE A 196 -7.66 -7.38 14.93
CA ILE A 196 -7.48 -8.36 13.84
C ILE A 196 -8.58 -9.42 13.96
N LYS A 197 -8.80 -9.94 15.18
CA LYS A 197 -9.85 -10.91 15.44
C LYS A 197 -11.22 -10.36 15.04
N THR A 198 -11.57 -9.15 15.46
CA THR A 198 -12.87 -8.52 15.14
C THR A 198 -13.07 -8.32 13.63
N ILE A 199 -12.04 -7.90 12.91
CA ILE A 199 -12.14 -7.69 11.46
C ILE A 199 -12.40 -9.01 10.71
N PHE A 200 -11.73 -10.11 11.09
CA PHE A 200 -11.82 -11.38 10.38
C PHE A 200 -12.94 -12.31 10.85
N ASP A 201 -13.30 -12.30 12.14
CA ASP A 201 -14.33 -13.18 12.70
C ASP A 201 -15.74 -12.59 12.56
N GLY A 202 -15.88 -11.27 12.47
CA GLY A 202 -17.17 -10.59 12.22
C GLY A 202 -18.21 -10.65 13.35
N GLU A 203 -17.92 -11.37 14.43
CA GLU A 203 -18.86 -11.69 15.52
C GLU A 203 -18.49 -11.09 16.89
N SER A 204 -17.32 -10.49 17.08
CA SER A 204 -16.96 -9.94 18.40
C SER A 204 -17.71 -8.64 18.71
N LEU A 205 -18.38 -8.65 19.88
CA LEU A 205 -19.08 -7.54 20.53
C LEU A 205 -18.15 -6.57 21.28
N GLU A 206 -16.83 -6.81 21.23
CA GLU A 206 -15.87 -5.94 21.90
C GLU A 206 -15.71 -4.64 21.11
N GLU A 207 -16.09 -3.52 21.72
CA GLU A 207 -15.82 -2.20 21.18
C GLU A 207 -14.32 -2.06 20.95
N ILE A 208 -13.94 -1.76 19.70
CA ILE A 208 -12.57 -1.46 19.35
C ILE A 208 -12.22 -0.13 20.00
N ASP A 209 -11.27 -0.15 20.95
CA ASP A 209 -10.68 1.07 21.48
C ASP A 209 -9.85 1.75 20.37
N PRO A 210 -10.31 2.88 19.81
CA PRO A 210 -9.64 3.56 18.72
C PRO A 210 -8.23 4.04 19.09
N THR A 211 -7.98 4.26 20.38
CA THR A 211 -6.71 4.78 20.90
C THR A 211 -5.59 3.74 20.87
N THR A 212 -5.93 2.46 20.71
CA THR A 212 -4.94 1.36 20.60
C THR A 212 -4.42 1.15 19.17
N ILE A 213 -4.95 1.91 18.20
CA ILE A 213 -4.65 1.74 16.79
C ILE A 213 -3.58 2.74 16.35
N ASN A 214 -2.38 2.21 16.10
CA ASN A 214 -1.25 3.02 15.66
C ASN A 214 -1.27 3.35 14.15
N ASN A 215 -2.05 2.62 13.35
CA ASN A 215 -2.10 2.83 11.90
C ASN A 215 -3.47 2.50 11.29
N TRP A 216 -4.33 3.51 11.20
CA TRP A 216 -5.67 3.38 10.63
C TRP A 216 -5.67 3.03 9.14
N LEU A 217 -4.68 3.51 8.38
CA LEU A 217 -4.53 3.16 6.97
C LEU A 217 -4.39 1.64 6.78
N PHE A 218 -3.58 0.97 7.61
CA PHE A 218 -3.42 -0.48 7.55
C PHE A 218 -4.71 -1.19 7.95
N VAL A 219 -5.35 -0.77 9.04
CA VAL A 219 -6.62 -1.31 9.52
C VAL A 219 -7.70 -1.27 8.43
N VAL A 220 -7.85 -0.12 7.75
CA VAL A 220 -8.84 0.04 6.69
C VAL A 220 -8.55 -0.88 5.50
N VAL A 221 -7.29 -0.96 5.04
CA VAL A 221 -6.92 -1.90 3.96
C VAL A 221 -7.25 -3.35 4.31
N ILE A 222 -7.01 -3.75 5.56
CA ILE A 222 -7.32 -5.10 6.04
C ILE A 222 -8.84 -5.32 6.11
N ALA A 223 -9.59 -4.33 6.60
CA ALA A 223 -11.05 -4.40 6.67
C ALA A 223 -11.73 -4.46 5.30
N ILE A 224 -11.15 -3.75 4.30
CA ILE A 224 -11.56 -3.84 2.89
C ILE A 224 -11.39 -5.27 2.38
N TYR A 225 -10.23 -5.88 2.62
CA TYR A 225 -9.97 -7.27 2.22
C TYR A 225 -10.94 -8.27 2.89
N ALA A 226 -11.14 -8.13 4.20
CA ALA A 226 -12.05 -8.96 4.97
C ALA A 226 -13.54 -8.69 4.67
N LYS A 227 -13.84 -7.67 3.84
CA LYS A 227 -15.21 -7.21 3.54
C LYS A 227 -16.01 -6.85 4.80
N ASN A 228 -15.33 -6.39 5.85
CA ASN A 228 -15.92 -6.12 7.16
C ASN A 228 -15.65 -4.69 7.62
N ILE A 229 -15.91 -3.72 6.72
CA ILE A 229 -15.65 -2.31 7.00
C ILE A 229 -16.54 -1.72 8.10
N LYS A 230 -17.70 -2.33 8.40
CA LYS A 230 -18.64 -1.86 9.44
C LYS A 230 -17.97 -1.76 10.81
N VAL A 231 -17.03 -2.67 11.07
CA VAL A 231 -16.28 -2.80 12.32
C VAL A 231 -15.40 -1.56 12.54
N VAL A 232 -14.89 -0.95 11.48
CA VAL A 232 -13.92 0.14 11.56
C VAL A 232 -14.54 1.51 11.25
N LEU A 233 -15.69 1.54 10.58
CA LEU A 233 -16.30 2.77 10.04
C LEU A 233 -16.67 3.78 11.14
N ASN A 234 -17.36 3.36 12.18
CA ASN A 234 -17.75 4.28 13.26
C ASN A 234 -16.53 4.78 14.03
N SER A 235 -15.61 3.88 14.36
CA SER A 235 -14.41 4.21 15.14
C SER A 235 -13.51 5.21 14.40
N ILE A 236 -13.26 5.01 13.10
CA ILE A 236 -12.41 5.94 12.33
C ILE A 236 -13.08 7.30 12.12
N ILE A 237 -14.40 7.34 11.91
CA ILE A 237 -15.12 8.61 11.78
C ILE A 237 -15.13 9.36 13.11
N PHE A 238 -15.38 8.66 14.22
CA PHE A 238 -15.34 9.23 15.56
C PHE A 238 -13.97 9.87 15.85
N GLU A 239 -12.87 9.16 15.57
CA GLU A 239 -11.52 9.71 15.74
C GLU A 239 -11.25 10.91 14.82
N ALA A 240 -11.72 10.87 13.57
CA ALA A 240 -11.58 12.00 12.65
C ALA A 240 -12.39 13.22 13.11
N VAL A 241 -13.61 13.04 13.61
CA VAL A 241 -14.45 14.11 14.17
C VAL A 241 -13.80 14.73 15.40
N ASN A 242 -13.32 13.91 16.34
CA ASN A 242 -12.59 14.39 17.51
C ASN A 242 -11.34 15.16 17.10
N TRP A 243 -10.65 14.66 16.07
CA TRP A 243 -9.50 15.34 15.50
C TRP A 243 -9.87 16.75 14.98
N PHE A 244 -10.93 16.88 14.18
CA PHE A 244 -11.39 18.17 13.68
C PHE A 244 -11.70 19.13 14.82
N ARG A 245 -12.46 18.70 15.83
CA ARG A 245 -12.82 19.50 17.01
C ARG A 245 -11.60 20.04 17.77
N VAL A 246 -10.58 19.20 17.96
CA VAL A 246 -9.34 19.62 18.64
C VAL A 246 -8.59 20.68 17.84
N GLN A 247 -8.60 20.59 16.50
CA GLN A 247 -7.94 21.60 15.67
C GLN A 247 -8.72 22.93 15.61
N THR A 248 -10.05 22.88 15.65
CA THR A 248 -10.91 24.08 15.55
C THR A 248 -10.97 24.89 16.85
N VAL A 249 -10.75 24.26 18.01
CA VAL A 249 -10.77 24.92 19.34
C VAL A 249 -9.48 25.74 19.62
N LYS A 250 -8.40 25.57 18.85
CA LYS A 250 -7.12 26.29 19.07
C LYS A 250 -7.11 27.77 18.62
N SER A 251 -8.27 28.39 18.39
CA SER A 251 -8.42 29.84 18.34
C SER A 251 -9.48 30.25 19.38
N PRO A 252 -9.05 30.84 20.52
CA PRO A 252 -8.64 32.23 20.54
C PRO A 252 -7.31 32.49 21.25
N GLN A 253 -6.57 33.48 20.74
CA GLN A 253 -5.55 34.21 21.48
C GLN A 253 -6.17 34.72 22.79
N ASN A 254 -5.84 34.09 23.93
CA ASN A 254 -5.86 34.61 25.31
C ASN A 254 -6.19 33.49 26.32
N SER A 255 -5.23 32.62 26.64
CA SER A 255 -5.18 31.95 27.96
C SER A 255 -3.74 31.52 28.29
N PRO A 256 -3.38 31.44 29.59
CA PRO A 256 -1.99 31.39 30.00
C PRO A 256 -1.37 30.01 29.76
N LYS A 257 -0.12 30.02 29.31
CA LYS A 257 0.75 28.86 29.12
C LYS A 257 0.87 28.04 30.42
N LEU A 258 0.13 26.94 30.53
CA LEU A 258 0.45 25.86 31.46
C LEU A 258 0.50 24.53 30.72
N ASN A 259 1.70 23.94 30.68
CA ASN A 259 2.00 22.52 30.47
C ASN A 259 1.31 21.77 29.30
N GLN A 260 1.28 22.37 28.10
CA GLN A 260 0.78 21.70 26.88
C GLN A 260 1.87 21.06 25.99
N GLU A 261 3.14 21.12 26.36
CA GLU A 261 4.24 20.69 25.47
C GLU A 261 4.53 19.18 25.54
N ALA A 262 4.11 18.47 26.60
CA ALA A 262 4.42 17.04 26.77
C ALA A 262 3.33 16.07 26.26
N SER A 263 2.07 16.50 26.16
CA SER A 263 0.96 15.64 25.71
C SER A 263 0.59 15.78 24.23
N ASN A 264 1.07 16.83 23.56
CA ASN A 264 0.75 17.12 22.17
C ASN A 264 1.73 16.51 21.15
N SER A 265 2.98 16.22 21.52
CA SER A 265 3.96 15.65 20.58
C SER A 265 3.72 14.16 20.30
N ALA A 266 3.30 13.39 21.31
CA ALA A 266 3.03 11.95 21.16
C ALA A 266 1.80 11.65 20.29
N ARG A 267 0.75 12.48 20.34
CA ARG A 267 -0.43 12.31 19.46
C ARG A 267 -0.18 12.74 18.02
N ALA A 268 0.79 13.62 17.75
CA ALA A 268 1.01 14.17 16.41
C ALA A 268 1.58 13.14 15.42
N GLU A 269 2.32 12.13 15.87
CA GLU A 269 2.88 11.09 15.01
C GLU A 269 1.82 10.01 14.64
N ASP A 270 0.90 9.67 15.54
CA ASP A 270 -0.22 8.73 15.29
C ASP A 270 -1.30 9.31 14.35
N LEU A 271 -1.38 10.64 14.30
CA LEU A 271 -2.28 11.46 13.46
C LEU A 271 -2.06 11.25 11.94
N HIS A 272 -0.87 10.80 11.52
CA HIS A 272 -0.53 10.60 10.11
C HIS A 272 -1.27 9.45 9.43
N SER A 273 -2.11 8.69 10.16
CA SER A 273 -2.82 7.53 9.60
C SER A 273 -4.35 7.64 9.57
N ILE A 274 -4.97 8.48 10.43
CA ILE A 274 -6.44 8.56 10.57
C ILE A 274 -7.08 9.13 9.31
N LEU A 275 -6.74 10.37 8.95
CA LEU A 275 -7.34 11.04 7.79
C LEU A 275 -7.04 10.31 6.47
N PRO A 276 -5.80 9.81 6.23
CA PRO A 276 -5.53 8.95 5.08
C PRO A 276 -6.36 7.66 5.06
N GLY A 277 -6.53 7.00 6.20
CA GLY A 277 -7.37 5.82 6.32
C GLY A 277 -8.85 6.11 6.07
N LEU A 278 -9.34 7.28 6.52
CA LEU A 278 -10.70 7.71 6.28
C LEU A 278 -10.92 8.07 4.80
N ASP A 279 -10.02 8.84 4.21
CA ASP A 279 -10.06 9.19 2.78
C ASP A 279 -10.13 7.94 1.90
N LEU A 280 -9.28 6.97 2.21
CA LEU A 280 -9.28 5.62 1.64
C LEU A 280 -10.64 4.92 1.78
N LEU A 281 -11.18 4.89 3.00
CA LEU A 281 -12.44 4.20 3.28
C LEU A 281 -13.60 4.83 2.51
N LEU A 282 -13.62 6.16 2.40
CA LEU A 282 -14.64 6.89 1.65
C LEU A 282 -14.55 6.62 0.15
N ASP A 283 -13.34 6.54 -0.43
CA ASP A 283 -13.15 6.13 -1.82
C ASP A 283 -13.69 4.73 -2.09
N PHE A 284 -13.42 3.80 -1.18
CA PHE A 284 -13.92 2.44 -1.31
C PHE A 284 -15.45 2.39 -1.21
N LEU A 285 -16.05 3.12 -0.27
CA LEU A 285 -17.50 3.24 -0.11
C LEU A 285 -18.19 3.81 -1.36
N LEU A 286 -17.57 4.80 -2.01
CA LEU A 286 -18.10 5.41 -3.24
C LEU A 286 -17.95 4.50 -4.47
N THR A 287 -16.92 3.66 -4.50
CA THR A 287 -16.63 2.77 -5.64
C THR A 287 -17.44 1.46 -5.58
N ALA A 288 -17.69 0.95 -4.37
CA ALA A 288 -18.37 -0.32 -4.19
C ALA A 288 -19.89 -0.19 -4.38
N GLN A 289 -20.35 -0.63 -5.55
CA GLN A 289 -21.77 -0.55 -5.94
C GLN A 289 -22.69 -1.45 -5.09
N ASN A 290 -22.17 -2.54 -4.50
CA ASN A 290 -22.93 -3.56 -3.77
C ASN A 290 -22.35 -3.78 -2.36
N PHE A 291 -22.61 -2.86 -1.44
CA PHE A 291 -22.32 -3.06 -0.03
C PHE A 291 -23.51 -3.71 0.68
N ASP A 292 -23.26 -4.82 1.38
CA ASP A 292 -24.19 -5.45 2.33
C ASP A 292 -24.45 -4.57 3.56
N THR A 293 -23.57 -3.60 3.83
CA THR A 293 -23.82 -2.59 4.86
C THR A 293 -24.91 -1.64 4.41
N ASN A 294 -25.97 -1.54 5.23
CA ASN A 294 -27.03 -0.57 5.05
C ASN A 294 -26.47 0.83 5.37
N ILE A 295 -25.72 1.40 4.42
CA ILE A 295 -25.02 2.69 4.54
C ILE A 295 -25.95 3.84 4.97
N THR A 296 -27.27 3.67 4.80
CA THR A 296 -28.30 4.58 5.30
C THR A 296 -28.29 4.76 6.81
N ASP A 297 -27.75 3.80 7.56
CA ASP A 297 -27.72 3.82 9.03
C ASP A 297 -26.61 4.75 9.54
N TYR A 298 -25.68 5.15 8.67
CA TYR A 298 -24.56 6.04 8.97
C TYR A 298 -24.82 7.49 8.52
N GLU A 299 -26.04 7.86 8.13
CA GLU A 299 -26.35 9.21 7.62
C GLU A 299 -25.96 10.30 8.63
N ASN A 300 -26.33 10.14 9.91
CA ASN A 300 -26.01 11.11 10.95
C ASN A 300 -24.49 11.22 11.16
N THR A 301 -23.79 10.08 11.13
CA THR A 301 -22.34 9.99 11.27
C THR A 301 -21.62 10.72 10.13
N PHE A 302 -22.07 10.55 8.88
CA PHE A 302 -21.50 11.29 7.74
C PHE A 302 -21.88 12.77 7.74
N MET A 303 -23.08 13.13 8.22
CA MET A 303 -23.48 14.53 8.38
C MET A 303 -22.58 15.25 9.40
N GLU A 304 -22.31 14.61 10.54
CA GLU A 304 -21.40 15.14 11.57
C GLU A 304 -19.97 15.28 11.02
N LEU A 305 -19.45 14.24 10.38
CA LEU A 305 -18.14 14.27 9.74
C LEU A 305 -18.00 15.44 8.75
N LYS A 306 -18.99 15.61 7.87
CA LYS A 306 -19.00 16.70 6.89
C LYS A 306 -19.03 18.06 7.59
N CYS A 307 -19.90 18.22 8.59
CA CYS A 307 -20.03 19.46 9.34
C CYS A 307 -18.69 19.90 9.95
N GLU A 308 -18.01 18.99 10.64
CA GLU A 308 -16.74 19.27 11.31
C GLU A 308 -15.60 19.53 10.30
N ALA A 309 -15.58 18.79 9.18
CA ALA A 309 -14.64 19.05 8.10
C ALA A 309 -14.85 20.44 7.46
N ASP A 310 -16.11 20.86 7.26
CA ASP A 310 -16.44 22.17 6.70
C ASP A 310 -16.09 23.30 7.67
N VAL A 311 -16.34 23.12 8.97
CA VAL A 311 -15.90 24.08 10.01
C VAL A 311 -14.39 24.23 9.97
N PHE A 312 -13.63 23.13 9.93
CA PHE A 312 -12.18 23.16 9.81
C PHE A 312 -11.72 23.94 8.56
N LEU A 313 -12.32 23.65 7.40
CA LEU A 313 -11.99 24.36 6.16
C LEU A 313 -12.31 25.86 6.27
N SER A 314 -13.46 26.22 6.83
CA SER A 314 -13.90 27.61 7.00
C SER A 314 -13.01 28.46 7.92
N GLN A 315 -12.23 27.82 8.80
CA GLN A 315 -11.26 28.51 9.66
C GLN A 315 -9.87 28.63 9.01
N ASN A 316 -9.65 27.95 7.89
CA ASN A 316 -8.37 27.88 7.18
C ASN A 316 -8.49 28.45 5.74
N VAL A 317 -9.35 29.45 5.53
CA VAL A 317 -9.67 30.03 4.21
C VAL A 317 -8.44 30.59 3.49
N ASP A 318 -7.49 31.16 4.22
CA ASP A 318 -6.26 31.69 3.61
C ASP A 318 -5.45 30.60 2.88
N LEU A 319 -5.57 29.36 3.35
CA LEU A 319 -4.93 28.19 2.77
C LEU A 319 -5.84 27.46 1.77
N ILE A 320 -7.12 27.83 1.67
CA ILE A 320 -8.04 27.32 0.64
C ILE A 320 -7.60 27.78 -0.76
N THR A 321 -6.95 28.93 -0.88
CA THR A 321 -6.37 29.39 -2.16
C THR A 321 -5.30 28.45 -2.73
N LEU A 322 -4.74 27.55 -1.91
CA LEU A 322 -3.83 26.46 -2.32
C LEU A 322 -4.56 25.18 -2.77
N GLN A 323 -5.90 25.12 -2.75
CA GLN A 323 -6.71 23.93 -3.09
C GLN A 323 -6.77 23.60 -4.60
N THR A 324 -5.97 24.23 -5.44
CA THR A 324 -6.26 24.27 -6.88
C THR A 324 -6.12 22.94 -7.61
N ASP A 325 -5.54 21.90 -7.00
CA ASP A 325 -5.54 20.58 -7.63
C ASP A 325 -5.89 19.43 -6.68
N ARG A 326 -7.20 19.20 -6.47
CA ARG A 326 -7.72 18.03 -5.75
C ARG A 326 -7.41 16.70 -6.45
N SER A 327 -7.04 16.71 -7.73
CA SER A 327 -6.61 15.51 -8.44
C SER A 327 -5.16 15.11 -8.11
N LYS A 328 -4.40 15.95 -7.39
CA LYS A 328 -3.03 15.64 -6.97
C LYS A 328 -2.97 14.48 -5.98
N ALA A 329 -2.20 13.45 -6.30
CA ALA A 329 -1.94 12.34 -5.38
C ALA A 329 -1.23 12.83 -4.09
N LEU A 330 -1.72 12.38 -2.95
CA LEU A 330 -1.18 12.62 -1.61
C LEU A 330 -0.30 11.44 -1.16
N SER A 331 0.44 11.59 -0.06
CA SER A 331 1.43 10.60 0.38
C SER A 331 0.87 9.18 0.52
N HIS A 332 -0.35 9.02 1.05
CA HIS A 332 -1.00 7.72 1.15
C HIS A 332 -1.45 7.14 -0.18
N ASP A 333 -1.76 7.96 -1.18
CA ASP A 333 -2.08 7.51 -2.54
C ASP A 333 -0.85 6.82 -3.17
N TYR A 334 0.37 7.34 -2.94
CA TYR A 334 1.61 6.66 -3.38
C TYR A 334 1.80 5.33 -2.64
N ILE A 335 1.50 5.30 -1.34
CA ILE A 335 1.59 4.06 -0.56
C ILE A 335 0.64 3.00 -1.11
N LEU A 336 -0.59 3.40 -1.46
CA LEU A 336 -1.65 2.51 -1.95
C LEU A 336 -1.67 2.31 -3.46
N LEU A 337 -0.75 2.93 -4.19
CA LEU A 337 -0.63 2.71 -5.63
C LEU A 337 -0.58 1.21 -5.93
N GLY A 338 -1.29 0.80 -6.97
CA GLY A 338 -1.42 -0.61 -7.34
C GLY A 338 -2.39 -1.46 -6.48
N PHE A 339 -3.08 -0.89 -5.48
CA PHE A 339 -4.13 -1.58 -4.72
C PHE A 339 -5.42 -1.72 -5.55
N SER A 340 -5.79 -2.96 -5.89
CA SER A 340 -6.84 -3.27 -6.87
C SER A 340 -8.23 -2.74 -6.53
N PRO A 341 -8.71 -2.70 -5.27
CA PRO A 341 -10.04 -2.17 -4.95
C PRO A 341 -10.23 -0.70 -5.31
N LEU A 342 -9.13 0.04 -5.55
CA LEU A 342 -9.13 1.48 -5.81
C LEU A 342 -8.40 1.85 -7.10
N LYS A 343 -8.19 0.87 -7.98
CA LYS A 343 -7.49 1.08 -9.25
C LYS A 343 -8.09 2.26 -10.03
N SER A 344 -9.41 2.27 -10.19
CA SER A 344 -10.13 3.32 -10.93
C SER A 344 -10.04 4.70 -10.28
N VAL A 345 -9.92 4.76 -8.94
CA VAL A 345 -9.75 6.02 -8.20
C VAL A 345 -8.34 6.55 -8.43
N HIS A 346 -7.32 5.70 -8.27
CA HIS A 346 -5.93 6.09 -8.48
C HIS A 346 -5.65 6.49 -9.94
N GLU A 347 -6.31 5.88 -10.93
CA GLU A 347 -6.18 6.28 -12.35
C GLU A 347 -6.64 7.73 -12.61
N GLN A 348 -7.46 8.31 -11.73
CA GLN A 348 -7.93 9.70 -11.83
C GLN A 348 -6.98 10.68 -11.14
N LEU A 349 -5.98 10.19 -10.39
CA LEU A 349 -5.04 11.02 -9.63
C LEU A 349 -3.77 11.32 -10.43
N LYS A 350 -3.24 12.53 -10.22
CA LYS A 350 -1.96 12.98 -10.78
C LYS A 350 -0.84 12.70 -9.79
N PHE A 351 0.04 11.77 -10.14
CA PHE A 351 1.24 11.44 -9.35
C PHE A 351 2.43 12.28 -9.84
N GLU A 352 2.94 13.16 -9.00
CA GLU A 352 4.11 14.01 -9.24
C GLU A 352 5.37 13.41 -8.60
N ASP A 353 6.56 13.75 -9.11
CA ASP A 353 7.83 13.19 -8.64
C ASP A 353 8.29 13.71 -7.26
N ASN A 354 7.74 14.83 -6.77
CA ASN A 354 8.12 15.44 -5.50
C ASN A 354 6.91 15.59 -4.56
N CYS A 355 6.65 14.56 -3.76
CA CYS A 355 5.68 14.62 -2.67
C CYS A 355 6.35 15.11 -1.38
N SER A 356 6.48 16.42 -1.19
CA SER A 356 6.84 16.97 0.13
C SER A 356 5.57 17.19 0.96
N GLU A 357 5.55 16.62 2.16
CA GLU A 357 4.50 16.88 3.14
C GLU A 357 4.54 18.36 3.51
N SER A 358 3.47 19.07 3.16
CA SER A 358 3.28 20.47 3.49
C SER A 358 1.89 20.64 4.10
N LYS A 359 1.68 21.70 4.88
CA LYS A 359 0.35 22.05 5.42
C LYS A 359 -0.75 22.08 4.33
N GLY A 360 -0.38 22.35 3.07
CA GLY A 360 -1.29 22.28 1.92
C GLY A 360 -1.86 20.87 1.67
N GLN A 361 -1.09 19.80 1.88
CA GLN A 361 -1.57 18.43 1.68
C GLN A 361 -2.69 18.05 2.65
N GLN A 362 -2.59 18.49 3.90
CA GLN A 362 -3.62 18.24 4.91
C GLN A 362 -4.94 18.91 4.53
N ILE A 363 -4.89 20.11 3.95
CA ILE A 363 -6.09 20.84 3.54
C ILE A 363 -6.73 20.20 2.30
N ILE A 364 -5.91 19.74 1.36
CA ILE A 364 -6.39 18.93 0.22
C ILE A 364 -7.09 17.67 0.74
N LEU A 365 -6.49 16.97 1.71
CA LEU A 365 -7.05 15.75 2.31
C LEU A 365 -8.40 16.01 2.98
N VAL A 366 -8.50 17.04 3.83
CA VAL A 366 -9.78 17.39 4.49
C VAL A 366 -10.82 17.83 3.46
N SER A 367 -10.42 18.57 2.43
CA SER A 367 -11.31 18.94 1.33
C SER A 367 -11.86 17.72 0.59
N ARG A 368 -11.04 16.68 0.35
CA ARG A 368 -11.49 15.42 -0.23
C ARG A 368 -12.49 14.70 0.68
N ILE A 369 -12.19 14.63 1.98
CA ILE A 369 -13.07 13.98 2.97
C ILE A 369 -14.45 14.65 3.00
N SER A 370 -14.52 15.99 3.03
CA SER A 370 -15.80 16.72 3.01
C SER A 370 -16.60 16.42 1.73
N GLU A 371 -15.95 16.51 0.56
CA GLU A 371 -16.60 16.25 -0.74
C GLU A 371 -17.11 14.81 -0.87
N LYS A 372 -16.29 13.83 -0.46
CA LYS A 372 -16.67 12.41 -0.48
C LYS A 372 -17.81 12.12 0.48
N SER A 373 -17.82 12.77 1.66
CA SER A 373 -18.93 12.68 2.62
C SER A 373 -20.23 13.23 2.03
N GLU A 374 -20.18 14.36 1.32
CA GLU A 374 -21.34 14.93 0.61
C GLU A 374 -21.88 14.01 -0.49
N LYS A 375 -20.99 13.41 -1.29
CA LYS A 375 -21.35 12.42 -2.32
C LYS A 375 -22.04 11.19 -1.71
N LEU A 376 -21.53 10.69 -0.58
CA LEU A 376 -22.14 9.57 0.14
C LEU A 376 -23.52 9.94 0.70
N LEU A 377 -23.66 11.12 1.28
CA LEU A 377 -24.96 11.61 1.78
C LEU A 377 -25.99 11.73 0.66
N SER A 378 -25.60 12.23 -0.51
CA SER A 378 -26.46 12.27 -1.69
C SER A 378 -26.89 10.86 -2.13
N THR A 379 -25.95 9.92 -2.17
CA THR A 379 -26.22 8.50 -2.49
C THR A 379 -27.17 7.86 -1.48
N ILE A 380 -27.02 8.16 -0.18
CA ILE A 380 -27.92 7.69 0.89
C ILE A 380 -29.34 8.20 0.65
N LYS A 381 -29.51 9.50 0.34
CA LYS A 381 -30.80 10.11 0.06
C LYS A 381 -31.49 9.46 -1.15
N GLU A 382 -30.76 9.25 -2.24
CA GLU A 382 -31.27 8.57 -3.44
C GLU A 382 -31.73 7.14 -3.13
N ARG A 383 -30.95 6.37 -2.35
CA ARG A 383 -31.32 5.00 -1.92
C ARG A 383 -32.57 4.99 -1.05
N LYS A 384 -32.72 5.93 -0.11
CA LYS A 384 -33.93 6.06 0.71
C LYS A 384 -35.16 6.39 -0.14
N GLN A 385 -35.04 7.28 -1.12
CA GLN A 385 -36.13 7.60 -2.05
C GLN A 385 -36.53 6.39 -2.91
N SER A 386 -35.56 5.64 -3.41
CA SER A 386 -35.80 4.42 -4.20
C SER A 386 -36.51 3.32 -3.38
N LYS A 387 -36.08 3.08 -2.13
CA LYS A 387 -36.75 2.14 -1.21
C LYS A 387 -38.21 2.54 -0.97
N THR A 388 -38.48 3.82 -0.71
CA THR A 388 -39.85 4.33 -0.51
C THR A 388 -40.73 4.14 -1.76
N LYS A 389 -40.18 4.40 -2.96
CA LYS A 389 -40.89 4.14 -4.24
C LYS A 389 -41.20 2.65 -4.42
N LYS A 390 -40.24 1.77 -4.15
CA LYS A 390 -40.43 0.31 -4.25
C LYS A 390 -41.49 -0.20 -3.27
N SER A 391 -41.45 0.24 -2.01
CA SER A 391 -42.46 -0.12 -1.00
C SER A 391 -43.86 0.36 -1.39
N ARG A 392 -43.99 1.57 -1.93
CA ARG A 392 -45.27 2.08 -2.46
C ARG A 392 -45.79 1.22 -3.62
N ASN A 393 -44.93 0.85 -4.56
CA ASN A 393 -45.32 0.01 -5.70
C ASN A 393 -45.77 -1.40 -5.25
N ILE A 394 -45.08 -2.00 -4.27
CA ILE A 394 -45.49 -3.30 -3.69
C ILE A 394 -46.85 -3.18 -2.99
N ALA A 395 -47.05 -2.12 -2.19
CA ALA A 395 -48.33 -1.86 -1.53
C ALA A 395 -49.47 -1.69 -2.55
N LEU A 396 -49.24 -0.95 -3.63
CA LEU A 396 -50.21 -0.77 -4.71
C LEU A 396 -50.52 -2.09 -5.44
N GLN A 397 -49.52 -2.93 -5.73
CA GLN A 397 -49.74 -4.24 -6.34
C GLN A 397 -50.53 -5.20 -5.43
N SER A 398 -50.27 -5.17 -4.12
CA SER A 398 -51.05 -5.95 -3.15
C SER A 398 -52.53 -5.56 -3.13
N ILE A 399 -52.82 -4.26 -3.21
CA ILE A 399 -54.20 -3.72 -3.30
C ILE A 399 -54.86 -4.10 -4.62
N LEU A 400 -54.12 -4.11 -5.74
CA LEU A 400 -54.66 -4.47 -7.05
C LEU A 400 -54.95 -5.97 -7.18
N ASN A 401 -54.15 -6.84 -6.54
CA ASN A 401 -54.35 -8.29 -6.57
C ASN A 401 -55.42 -8.81 -5.60
N THR A 402 -55.96 -7.95 -4.73
CA THR A 402 -57.02 -8.30 -3.77
C THR A 402 -58.43 -7.89 -4.25
N LYS A 403 -58.53 -7.35 -5.46
CA LYS A 403 -59.80 -7.14 -6.20
C LYS A 403 -59.87 -8.15 -7.34
#